data_AF-V9ILQ8-F1
#
_entry.id   AF-V9ILQ8-F1
#
_cell.length_a   1.000
_cell.length_b   1.000
_cell.length_c   1.000
_cell.angle_alpha   90.00
_cell.angle_beta   90.00
_cell.angle_gamma   90.00
#
_symmetry.space_group_name_H-M   'P 1'
#
loop_
_entity.id
_entity.type
_entity.pdbx_description
1 polymer ?
#
loop_
_entity_poly.entity_id
_entity_poly.type
_entity_poly.pdbx_seq_one_letter_code
_entity_poly.pdbx_strand_id
1 'polypeptide(L)'
;MLLKRNRSIMYSFEGDYRRKPQQNLAGASRRDEKSVLLQHAQLERLKREQQRKKHNAALKIQALVRGFIIRKNTKIIKRTEFDEEQQINGRRNLNLDELTIYFQKLLFFYNHTLDANRLIWILQHFLKHQQEIKQKCVNCSDWLWRLRWILRMCMQHNSEALMNGAYSLAIPLRMIETFTSREDAEKVLHENSYKYLRNIFIYLIKHKYFDQLRKLIDNKVPSMLEPTSVPPTPISKCLVDMIKRPLDLISFIEQEDNFSMLVLQELCRSILSPKMSDAVRMFIIPSLSEFIEFPYIQLIKCINRIEIEPTISLLYSILSLESNRLSACKSKDILINYLQVLASMSSTIIPLVVEENIEQANDSDSESTTSMIDQDQADILHECSEMLNEEQRVQGILLAVDRSKDPSVLQPLCQLCHHLLITNKLAIHKYKLLYMLAF
;
A
#
# COMPACT_ATOMS: atom_id res chain seq x y z
N MET A 1 -31.73 13.94 61.28
CA MET A 1 -32.13 13.86 59.86
C MET A 1 -31.01 13.17 59.08
N LEU A 2 -31.20 11.89 58.76
CA LEU A 2 -30.51 11.03 57.77
C LEU A 2 -28.98 11.17 57.56
N LEU A 3 -28.21 10.44 58.37
CA LEU A 3 -26.86 9.96 58.01
C LEU A 3 -26.98 8.74 57.08
N LYS A 4 -26.82 8.95 55.77
CA LYS A 4 -26.60 7.86 54.80
C LYS A 4 -25.15 7.38 54.90
N ARG A 5 -24.95 6.31 55.66
CA ARG A 5 -23.69 5.54 55.73
C ARG A 5 -23.49 4.85 54.37
N ASN A 6 -22.57 5.34 53.55
CA ASN A 6 -22.14 4.66 52.32
C ASN A 6 -21.55 3.29 52.70
N ARG A 7 -22.29 2.22 52.42
CA ARG A 7 -21.80 0.85 52.48
C ARG A 7 -20.77 0.66 51.38
N SER A 8 -19.51 0.48 51.76
CA SER A 8 -18.52 -0.16 50.93
C SER A 8 -19.04 -1.54 50.52
N ILE A 9 -19.27 -1.75 49.23
CA ILE A 9 -19.46 -3.10 48.69
C ILE A 9 -18.05 -3.71 48.63
N MET A 10 -17.63 -4.25 49.76
CA MET A 10 -16.48 -5.14 49.82
C MET A 10 -16.90 -6.41 49.08
N TYR A 11 -16.40 -6.62 47.86
CA TYR A 11 -16.54 -7.90 47.17
C TYR A 11 -15.76 -8.95 47.98
N SER A 12 -16.44 -9.56 48.96
CA SER A 12 -15.93 -10.72 49.69
C SER A 12 -15.86 -11.89 48.70
N PHE A 13 -14.64 -12.28 48.33
CA PHE A 13 -14.39 -13.54 47.64
C PHE A 13 -14.45 -14.67 48.68
N GLU A 14 -15.65 -14.96 49.18
CA GLU A 14 -15.95 -16.18 49.92
C GLU A 14 -15.95 -17.34 48.93
N GLY A 15 -14.74 -17.79 48.56
CA GLY A 15 -14.57 -19.09 47.97
C GLY A 15 -15.03 -20.13 48.99
N ASP A 16 -16.11 -20.84 48.71
CA ASP A 16 -16.49 -22.07 49.41
C ASP A 16 -15.33 -23.08 49.29
N TYR A 17 -14.37 -22.99 50.20
CA TYR A 17 -13.10 -23.71 50.16
C TYR A 17 -13.23 -25.20 50.52
N ARG A 18 -14.44 -25.66 50.87
CA ARG A 18 -14.76 -27.07 51.07
C ARG A 18 -16.14 -27.40 50.51
N ARG A 19 -16.19 -28.09 49.37
CA ARG A 19 -17.42 -28.74 48.92
C ARG A 19 -17.86 -29.74 49.99
N LYS A 20 -19.00 -29.49 50.63
CA LYS A 20 -19.67 -30.53 51.45
C LYS A 20 -19.96 -31.72 50.52
N PRO A 21 -19.74 -32.97 50.97
CA PRO A 21 -20.02 -34.14 50.15
C PRO A 21 -21.50 -34.12 49.76
N GLN A 22 -21.79 -34.01 48.46
CA GLN A 22 -23.14 -34.20 47.95
C GLN A 22 -23.44 -35.70 47.99
N GLN A 23 -24.17 -36.11 49.02
CA GLN A 23 -24.60 -37.49 49.20
C GLN A 23 -25.83 -37.72 48.32
N ASN A 24 -25.71 -38.60 47.32
CA ASN A 24 -26.85 -39.00 46.49
C ASN A 24 -27.78 -39.89 47.33
N LEU A 25 -28.86 -39.30 47.86
CA LEU A 25 -29.85 -39.99 48.72
C LEU A 25 -30.83 -40.89 47.94
N ALA A 26 -30.69 -41.00 46.61
CA ALA A 26 -31.59 -41.77 45.75
C ALA A 26 -31.50 -43.30 45.92
N GLY A 27 -30.52 -43.81 46.66
CA GLY A 27 -30.29 -45.26 46.80
C GLY A 27 -31.17 -45.99 47.84
N ALA A 28 -31.98 -45.27 48.63
CA ALA A 28 -32.54 -45.84 49.86
C ALA A 28 -33.96 -46.45 49.77
N SER A 29 -34.75 -46.25 48.70
CA SER A 29 -36.13 -46.80 48.73
C SER A 29 -36.82 -47.24 47.42
N ARG A 30 -36.17 -47.28 46.25
CA ARG A 30 -36.82 -47.78 45.02
C ARG A 30 -35.97 -48.77 44.23
N ARG A 31 -36.51 -49.97 43.97
CA ARG A 31 -35.99 -50.95 43.02
C ARG A 31 -36.40 -50.51 41.61
N ASP A 32 -35.73 -49.50 41.07
CA ASP A 32 -35.95 -49.08 39.69
C ASP A 32 -35.38 -50.12 38.71
N GLU A 33 -36.01 -50.29 37.54
CA GLU A 33 -35.53 -51.18 36.49
C GLU A 33 -34.11 -50.79 36.05
N LYS A 34 -33.26 -51.79 35.75
CA LYS A 34 -31.85 -51.62 35.37
C LYS A 34 -31.66 -50.60 34.23
N SER A 35 -32.60 -50.56 33.28
CA SER A 35 -32.65 -49.60 32.16
C SER A 35 -32.76 -48.14 32.63
N VAL A 36 -33.65 -47.86 33.59
CA VAL A 36 -33.90 -46.53 34.16
C VAL A 36 -32.69 -46.04 34.96
N LEU A 37 -32.07 -46.93 35.74
CA LEU A 37 -30.84 -46.62 36.48
C LEU A 37 -29.66 -46.28 35.54
N LEU A 38 -29.52 -47.03 34.44
CA LEU A 38 -28.50 -46.76 33.42
C LEU A 38 -28.75 -45.42 32.71
N GLN A 39 -30.00 -45.12 32.37
CA GLN A 39 -30.37 -43.84 31.75
C GLN A 39 -30.11 -42.66 32.68
N HIS A 40 -30.46 -42.77 33.97
CA HIS A 40 -30.18 -41.75 34.98
C HIS A 40 -28.66 -41.52 35.16
N ALA A 41 -27.88 -42.60 35.22
CA ALA A 41 -26.42 -42.51 35.29
C ALA A 41 -25.82 -41.86 34.04
N GLN A 42 -26.36 -42.13 32.85
CA GLN A 42 -25.93 -41.50 31.59
C GLN A 42 -26.28 -40.02 31.54
N LEU A 43 -27.49 -39.63 31.97
CA LEU A 43 -27.90 -38.23 32.06
C LEU A 43 -27.07 -37.45 33.08
N GLU A 44 -26.73 -38.05 34.23
CA GLU A 44 -25.80 -37.45 35.18
C GLU A 44 -24.40 -37.26 34.58
N ARG A 45 -23.88 -38.24 33.85
CA ARG A 45 -22.58 -38.13 33.16
C ARG A 45 -22.59 -37.00 32.14
N LEU A 46 -23.64 -36.91 31.31
CA LEU A 46 -23.83 -35.83 30.35
C LEU A 46 -23.89 -34.46 31.05
N LYS A 47 -24.61 -34.36 32.17
CA LYS A 47 -24.67 -33.13 32.97
C LYS A 47 -23.30 -32.72 33.53
N ARG A 48 -22.52 -33.67 34.05
CA ARG A 48 -21.14 -33.42 34.52
C ARG A 48 -20.24 -33.00 33.35
N GLU A 49 -20.37 -33.62 32.18
CA GLU A 49 -19.58 -33.26 31.00
C GLU A 49 -19.96 -31.86 30.49
N GLN A 50 -21.24 -31.52 30.43
CA GLN A 50 -21.71 -30.17 30.10
C GLN A 50 -21.21 -29.12 31.11
N GLN A 51 -21.22 -29.43 32.41
CA GLN A 51 -20.66 -28.56 33.45
C GLN A 51 -19.14 -28.37 33.29
N ARG A 52 -18.39 -29.45 32.98
CA ARG A 52 -16.95 -29.35 32.67
C ARG A 52 -16.70 -28.49 31.43
N LYS A 53 -17.51 -28.66 30.37
CA LYS A 53 -17.43 -27.83 29.16
C LYS A 53 -17.68 -26.35 29.49
N LYS A 54 -18.73 -26.03 30.27
CA LYS A 54 -19.01 -24.67 30.73
C LYS A 54 -17.87 -24.09 31.58
N HIS A 55 -17.33 -24.88 32.51
CA HIS A 55 -16.22 -24.44 33.35
C HIS A 55 -14.94 -24.18 32.54
N ASN A 56 -14.59 -25.09 31.61
CA ASN A 56 -13.44 -24.91 30.72
C ASN A 56 -13.61 -23.69 29.81
N ALA A 57 -14.81 -23.45 29.28
CA ALA A 57 -15.10 -22.25 28.51
C ALA A 57 -14.93 -20.98 29.37
N ALA A 58 -15.45 -20.98 30.60
CA ALA A 58 -15.28 -19.86 31.53
C ALA A 58 -13.81 -19.60 31.86
N LEU A 59 -13.01 -20.65 32.11
CA LEU A 59 -11.57 -20.52 32.35
C LEU A 59 -10.83 -19.90 31.16
N LYS A 60 -11.14 -20.33 29.93
CA LYS A 60 -10.55 -19.75 28.72
C LYS A 60 -10.87 -18.26 28.58
N ILE A 61 -12.14 -17.89 28.80
CA ILE A 61 -12.58 -16.50 28.76
C ILE A 61 -11.86 -15.69 29.85
N GLN A 62 -11.82 -16.19 31.09
CA GLN A 62 -11.15 -15.52 32.20
C GLN A 62 -9.65 -15.34 31.97
N ALA A 63 -8.96 -16.36 31.47
CA ALA A 63 -7.54 -16.28 31.16
C ALA A 63 -7.27 -15.23 30.06
N LEU A 64 -8.09 -15.22 29.02
CA LEU A 64 -7.99 -14.25 27.93
C LEU A 64 -8.23 -12.81 28.42
N VAL A 65 -9.28 -12.60 29.21
CA VAL A 65 -9.62 -11.29 29.78
C VAL A 65 -8.52 -10.81 30.74
N ARG A 66 -8.04 -11.66 31.65
CA ARG A 66 -6.93 -11.32 32.55
C ARG A 66 -5.67 -10.97 31.76
N GLY A 67 -5.32 -11.76 30.75
CA GLY A 67 -4.18 -11.48 29.87
C GLY A 67 -4.33 -10.16 29.11
N PHE A 68 -5.53 -9.83 28.63
CA PHE A 68 -5.81 -8.55 27.99
C PHE A 68 -5.65 -7.37 28.97
N ILE A 69 -6.23 -7.46 30.16
CA ILE A 69 -6.14 -6.42 31.20
C ILE A 69 -4.69 -6.20 31.62
N ILE A 70 -3.95 -7.28 31.90
CA ILE A 70 -2.53 -7.19 32.29
C ILE A 70 -1.73 -6.51 31.18
N ARG A 71 -1.86 -6.95 29.91
CA ARG A 71 -1.16 -6.30 28.78
C ARG A 71 -1.48 -4.82 28.67
N LYS A 72 -2.75 -4.43 28.84
CA LYS A 72 -3.16 -3.02 28.81
C LYS A 72 -2.50 -2.23 29.95
N ASN A 73 -2.53 -2.75 31.17
CA ASN A 73 -1.92 -2.12 32.33
C ASN A 73 -0.39 -2.02 32.20
N THR A 74 0.29 -3.09 31.75
CA THR A 74 1.73 -3.06 31.50
C THR A 74 2.11 -2.02 30.46
N LYS A 75 1.32 -1.88 29.38
CA LYS A 75 1.56 -0.81 28.38
C LYS A 75 1.39 0.60 28.97
N ILE A 76 0.48 0.80 29.93
CA ILE A 76 0.31 2.08 30.61
C ILE A 76 1.52 2.36 31.51
N ILE A 77 1.94 1.38 32.32
CA ILE A 77 3.12 1.49 33.19
C ILE A 77 4.38 1.80 32.36
N LYS A 78 4.57 1.11 31.24
CA LYS A 78 5.72 1.39 30.35
C LYS A 78 5.67 2.76 29.68
N ARG A 79 4.48 3.35 29.46
CA ARG A 79 4.36 4.74 29.02
C ARG A 79 4.77 5.72 30.11
N THR A 80 4.31 5.51 31.35
CA THR A 80 4.67 6.40 32.46
C THR A 80 6.16 6.35 32.75
N GLU A 81 6.76 5.15 32.77
CA GLU A 81 8.22 5.00 32.89
C GLU A 81 8.96 5.73 31.75
N PHE A 82 8.47 5.63 30.51
CA PHE A 82 9.07 6.33 29.37
C PHE A 82 9.02 7.85 29.55
N ASP A 83 7.87 8.38 29.97
CA ASP A 83 7.67 9.83 30.16
C ASP A 83 8.52 10.38 31.31
N GLU A 84 8.62 9.65 32.42
CA GLU A 84 9.47 10.00 33.57
C GLU A 84 10.95 10.05 33.17
N GLU A 85 11.43 9.01 32.49
CA GLU A 85 12.81 8.97 31.97
C GLU A 85 13.07 10.07 30.94
N GLN A 86 12.09 10.35 30.07
CA GLN A 86 12.17 11.44 29.10
C GLN A 86 12.22 12.81 29.79
N GLN A 87 11.52 13.02 30.91
CA GLN A 87 11.61 14.29 31.65
C GLN A 87 12.98 14.49 32.30
N ILE A 88 13.57 13.43 32.84
CA ILE A 88 14.88 13.46 33.50
C ILE A 88 16.00 13.65 32.47
N ASN A 89 15.94 12.92 31.36
CA ASN A 89 17.03 12.83 30.38
C ASN A 89 16.79 13.61 29.08
N GLY A 90 15.59 14.12 28.84
CA GLY A 90 15.13 14.58 27.51
C GLY A 90 15.81 15.83 26.96
N ARG A 91 16.63 16.53 27.75
CA ARG A 91 17.49 17.63 27.27
C ARG A 91 18.89 17.16 26.85
N ARG A 92 19.29 15.94 27.20
CA ARG A 92 20.61 15.39 26.85
C ARG A 92 20.56 14.77 25.45
N ASN A 93 21.69 14.82 24.74
CA ASN A 93 21.85 14.03 23.53
C ASN A 93 22.11 12.58 23.96
N LEU A 94 21.12 11.72 23.71
CA LEU A 94 21.18 10.30 24.03
C LEU A 94 22.19 9.58 23.13
N ASN A 95 22.92 8.63 23.71
CA ASN A 95 23.76 7.74 22.91
C ASN A 95 22.90 6.70 22.17
N LEU A 96 23.46 6.03 21.17
CA LEU A 96 22.72 5.03 20.38
C LEU A 96 22.20 3.85 21.21
N ASP A 97 22.91 3.43 22.25
CA ASP A 97 22.49 2.33 23.12
C ASP A 97 21.32 2.74 24.01
N GLU A 98 21.29 3.99 24.47
CA GLU A 98 20.16 4.55 25.22
C GLU A 98 18.95 4.70 24.30
N LEU A 99 19.15 5.24 23.10
CA LEU A 99 18.11 5.39 22.07
C LEU A 99 17.48 4.04 21.71
N THR A 100 18.28 2.98 21.71
CA THR A 100 17.84 1.59 21.49
C THR A 100 16.83 1.12 22.53
N ILE A 101 17.04 1.49 23.81
CA ILE A 101 16.13 1.15 24.92
C ILE A 101 14.81 1.90 24.76
N TYR A 102 14.86 3.22 24.50
CA TYR A 102 13.64 4.00 24.26
C TYR A 102 12.85 3.48 23.07
N PHE A 103 13.54 3.11 21.98
CA PHE A 103 12.89 2.54 20.81
C PHE A 103 12.20 1.20 21.13
N GLN A 104 12.84 0.31 21.88
CA GLN A 104 12.23 -0.96 22.30
C GLN A 104 10.99 -0.74 23.17
N LYS A 105 11.06 0.20 24.13
CA LYS A 105 9.91 0.57 24.96
C LYS A 105 8.77 1.11 24.09
N LEU A 106 9.07 2.03 23.17
CA LEU A 106 8.07 2.59 22.25
C LEU A 106 7.40 1.47 21.46
N LEU A 107 8.16 0.58 20.81
CA LEU A 107 7.60 -0.54 20.03
C LEU A 107 6.64 -1.43 20.85
N PHE A 108 6.90 -1.61 22.14
CA PHE A 108 6.07 -2.45 23.01
C PHE A 108 4.68 -1.83 23.25
N PHE A 109 4.60 -0.53 23.52
CA PHE A 109 3.35 0.12 23.89
C PHE A 109 2.69 0.93 22.77
N TYR A 110 3.39 1.25 21.68
CA TYR A 110 2.98 2.24 20.67
C TYR A 110 1.53 2.12 20.24
N ASN A 111 0.83 3.24 20.32
CA ASN A 111 -0.49 3.46 19.75
C ASN A 111 -0.50 4.84 19.09
N HIS A 112 -0.86 4.89 17.82
CA HIS A 112 -0.83 6.12 17.02
C HIS A 112 -1.63 7.28 17.62
N THR A 113 -2.75 7.01 18.29
CA THR A 113 -3.59 8.05 18.88
C THR A 113 -3.01 8.69 20.14
N LEU A 114 -2.17 7.95 20.88
CA LEU A 114 -1.66 8.38 22.19
C LEU A 114 -0.18 8.73 22.18
N ASP A 115 0.58 8.10 21.29
CA ASP A 115 2.05 8.06 21.34
C ASP A 115 2.72 8.81 20.19
N ALA A 116 1.96 9.59 19.41
CA ALA A 116 2.47 10.43 18.32
C ALA A 116 3.62 11.36 18.75
N ASN A 117 3.46 12.09 19.87
CA ASN A 117 4.49 13.00 20.38
C ASN A 117 5.76 12.24 20.84
N ARG A 118 5.60 11.06 21.44
CA ARG A 118 6.71 10.19 21.86
C ARG A 118 7.49 9.67 20.65
N LEU A 119 6.77 9.30 19.59
CA LEU A 119 7.38 8.95 18.30
C LEU A 119 8.17 10.14 17.76
N ILE A 120 7.56 11.33 17.64
CA ILE A 120 8.23 12.53 17.12
C ILE A 120 9.53 12.82 17.88
N TRP A 121 9.52 12.72 19.21
CA TRP A 121 10.72 12.91 20.03
C TRP A 121 11.81 11.88 19.69
N ILE A 122 11.48 10.60 19.56
CA ILE A 122 12.44 9.57 19.12
C ILE A 122 12.98 9.91 17.72
N LEU A 123 12.11 10.29 16.77
CA LEU A 123 12.53 10.63 15.41
C LEU A 123 13.53 11.80 15.38
N GLN A 124 13.35 12.80 16.24
CA GLN A 124 14.31 13.91 16.36
C GLN A 124 15.69 13.42 16.79
N HIS A 125 15.77 12.47 17.73
CA HIS A 125 17.05 11.86 18.12
C HIS A 125 17.64 11.00 16.99
N PHE A 126 16.82 10.26 16.25
CA PHE A 126 17.29 9.53 15.06
C PHE A 126 17.90 10.46 14.00
N LEU A 127 17.29 11.63 13.74
CA LEU A 127 17.85 12.62 12.82
C LEU A 127 19.21 13.17 13.29
N LYS A 128 19.39 13.39 14.60
CA LYS A 128 20.68 13.85 15.15
C LYS A 128 21.81 12.85 14.90
N HIS A 129 21.54 11.55 14.98
CA HIS A 129 22.52 10.48 14.80
C HIS A 129 22.50 9.85 13.38
N GLN A 130 22.00 10.57 12.38
CA GLN A 130 21.78 10.05 11.02
C GLN A 130 23.01 9.34 10.40
N GLN A 131 24.21 9.89 10.56
CA GLN A 131 25.44 9.34 9.95
C GLN A 131 25.85 8.04 10.64
N GLU A 132 25.88 8.04 11.97
CA GLU A 132 26.24 6.87 12.78
C GLU A 132 25.24 5.72 12.58
N ILE A 133 23.94 6.03 12.48
CA ILE A 133 22.89 5.04 12.22
C ILE A 133 23.06 4.42 10.83
N LYS A 134 23.32 5.23 9.79
CA LYS A 134 23.59 4.73 8.44
C LYS A 134 24.77 3.73 8.47
N GLN A 135 25.88 4.10 9.12
CA GLN A 135 27.06 3.24 9.24
C GLN A 135 26.75 1.93 9.98
N LYS A 136 26.02 1.99 11.12
CA LYS A 136 25.63 0.78 11.85
C LYS A 136 24.68 -0.13 11.06
N CYS A 137 23.83 0.42 10.19
CA CYS A 137 22.92 -0.40 9.38
C CYS A 137 23.63 -1.32 8.38
N VAL A 138 24.86 -0.97 7.96
CA VAL A 138 25.67 -1.82 7.07
C VAL A 138 26.30 -2.97 7.85
N ASN A 139 26.76 -2.70 9.07
CA ASN A 139 27.53 -3.65 9.87
C ASN A 139 26.66 -4.51 10.81
N CYS A 140 25.45 -4.07 11.13
CA CYS A 140 24.58 -4.70 12.12
C CYS A 140 23.14 -4.85 11.60
N SER A 141 22.67 -6.10 11.53
CA SER A 141 21.31 -6.45 11.09
C SER A 141 20.22 -5.83 11.97
N ASP A 142 20.50 -5.67 13.27
CA ASP A 142 19.52 -5.15 14.23
C ASP A 142 19.23 -3.67 13.97
N TRP A 143 20.26 -2.89 13.64
CA TRP A 143 20.09 -1.47 13.30
C TRP A 143 19.34 -1.28 11.99
N LEU A 144 19.63 -2.11 10.98
CA LEU A 144 18.85 -2.11 9.74
C LEU A 144 17.38 -2.45 10.01
N TRP A 145 17.10 -3.42 10.87
CA TRP A 145 15.73 -3.78 11.27
C TRP A 145 15.03 -2.63 12.01
N ARG A 146 15.72 -1.98 12.96
CA ARG A 146 15.18 -0.83 13.71
C ARG A 146 14.85 0.32 12.78
N LEU A 147 15.76 0.67 11.87
CA LEU A 147 15.54 1.75 10.91
C LEU A 147 14.35 1.45 9.99
N ARG A 148 14.28 0.24 9.44
CA ARG A 148 13.13 -0.22 8.63
C ARG A 148 11.81 -0.06 9.37
N TRP A 149 11.76 -0.46 10.65
CA TRP A 149 10.57 -0.28 11.49
C TRP A 149 10.22 1.18 11.72
N ILE A 150 11.20 2.02 11.99
CA ILE A 150 10.98 3.46 12.19
C ILE A 150 10.43 4.12 10.94
N LEU A 151 11.02 3.83 9.78
CA LEU A 151 10.55 4.39 8.51
C LEU A 151 9.12 3.93 8.20
N ARG A 152 8.77 2.68 8.53
CA ARG A 152 7.39 2.19 8.45
C ARG A 152 6.46 2.93 9.42
N MET A 153 6.89 3.16 10.66
CA MET A 153 6.10 3.93 11.64
C MET A 153 5.89 5.37 11.18
N CYS A 154 6.90 6.02 10.57
CA CYS A 154 6.76 7.35 9.97
C CYS A 154 5.66 7.36 8.89
N MET A 155 5.62 6.35 8.03
CA MET A 155 4.61 6.28 6.99
C MET A 155 3.20 6.01 7.52
N GLN A 156 3.07 5.12 8.50
CA GLN A 156 1.78 4.88 9.18
C GLN A 156 1.29 6.15 9.85
N HIS A 157 2.16 6.83 10.59
CA HIS A 157 1.86 8.10 11.23
C HIS A 157 1.39 9.17 10.24
N ASN A 158 2.05 9.30 9.08
CA ASN A 158 1.63 10.24 8.04
C ASN A 158 0.22 9.93 7.50
N SER A 159 -0.09 8.64 7.29
CA SER A 159 -1.42 8.22 6.84
C SER A 159 -2.51 8.48 7.89
N GLU A 160 -2.20 8.38 9.17
CA GLU A 160 -3.17 8.61 10.27
C GLU A 160 -3.33 10.10 10.57
N ALA A 161 -2.25 10.87 10.47
CA ALA A 161 -2.26 12.32 10.60
C ALA A 161 -3.15 12.98 9.53
N LEU A 162 -3.26 12.39 8.34
CA LEU A 162 -4.22 12.80 7.31
C LEU A 162 -5.67 12.67 7.77
N MET A 163 -6.02 11.60 8.50
CA MET A 163 -7.40 11.36 8.94
C MET A 163 -7.79 12.21 10.14
N ASN A 164 -6.85 12.46 11.05
CA ASN A 164 -7.13 13.13 12.33
C ASN A 164 -6.74 14.62 12.35
N GLY A 165 -6.00 15.13 11.35
CA GLY A 165 -5.61 16.53 11.19
C GLY A 165 -4.69 17.12 12.27
N ALA A 166 -4.43 16.40 13.36
CA ALA A 166 -3.86 16.93 14.59
C ALA A 166 -2.32 16.92 14.67
N TYR A 167 -1.63 16.17 13.79
CA TYR A 167 -0.19 15.94 13.90
C TYR A 167 0.61 16.48 12.72
N SER A 168 1.80 17.01 13.00
CA SER A 168 2.71 17.54 11.98
C SER A 168 3.38 16.43 11.19
N LEU A 169 3.35 16.55 9.86
CA LEU A 169 4.00 15.63 8.92
C LEU A 169 5.51 15.89 8.77
N ALA A 170 6.01 17.04 9.26
CA ALA A 170 7.34 17.53 8.90
C ALA A 170 8.48 16.58 9.33
N ILE A 171 8.48 16.13 10.59
CA ILE A 171 9.55 15.29 11.14
C ILE A 171 9.52 13.86 10.55
N PRO A 172 8.36 13.18 10.47
CA PRO A 172 8.26 11.88 9.81
C PRO A 172 8.66 11.91 8.33
N LEU A 173 8.25 12.93 7.57
CA LEU A 173 8.66 13.09 6.17
C LEU A 173 10.17 13.33 6.07
N ARG A 174 10.73 14.22 6.90
CA ARG A 174 12.17 14.48 6.95
C ARG A 174 12.98 13.23 7.29
N MET A 175 12.47 12.35 8.16
CA MET A 175 13.09 11.06 8.45
C MET A 175 13.19 10.19 7.20
N ILE A 176 12.09 10.02 6.47
CA ILE A 176 12.10 9.23 5.25
C ILE A 176 13.02 9.87 4.23
N GLU A 177 12.96 11.18 4.07
CA GLU A 177 13.82 11.95 3.18
C GLU A 177 15.31 11.74 3.49
N THR A 178 15.69 11.80 4.75
CA THR A 178 17.09 11.78 5.19
C THR A 178 17.72 10.38 5.05
N PHE A 179 16.97 9.33 5.38
CA PHE A 179 17.47 7.95 5.37
C PHE A 179 17.32 7.24 4.03
N THR A 180 16.56 7.81 3.08
CA THR A 180 16.41 7.31 1.70
C THR A 180 17.07 8.18 0.63
N SER A 181 17.72 9.27 1.03
CA SER A 181 18.51 10.13 0.13
C SER A 181 19.73 9.38 -0.39
N ARG A 182 19.91 9.35 -1.73
CA ARG A 182 21.06 8.71 -2.37
C ARG A 182 22.33 9.47 -2.07
N GLU A 183 22.37 10.76 -2.38
CA GLU A 183 23.56 11.60 -2.20
C GLU A 183 24.10 11.51 -0.77
N ASP A 184 23.21 11.55 0.23
CA ASP A 184 23.60 11.45 1.64
C ASP A 184 24.01 10.02 2.04
N ALA A 185 23.50 8.99 1.36
CA ALA A 185 23.93 7.62 1.59
C ALA A 185 25.31 7.37 0.99
N GLU A 186 25.57 7.86 -0.23
CA GLU A 186 26.86 7.75 -0.90
C GLU A 186 27.96 8.49 -0.15
N LYS A 187 27.68 9.71 0.33
CA LYS A 187 28.63 10.48 1.14
C LYS A 187 29.06 9.77 2.43
N VAL A 188 28.20 8.95 3.02
CA VAL A 188 28.42 8.31 4.33
C VAL A 188 28.85 6.85 4.23
N LEU A 189 28.33 6.12 3.25
CA LEU A 189 28.49 4.66 3.12
C LEU A 189 29.30 4.23 1.90
N HIS A 190 29.61 5.15 0.99
CA HIS A 190 30.34 4.89 -0.25
C HIS A 190 29.72 3.71 -1.02
N GLU A 191 30.48 2.64 -1.26
CA GLU A 191 30.06 1.46 -2.03
C GLU A 191 28.86 0.71 -1.41
N ASN A 192 28.69 0.77 -0.09
CA ASN A 192 27.59 0.07 0.60
C ASN A 192 26.24 0.80 0.50
N SER A 193 26.22 2.02 -0.06
CA SER A 193 25.03 2.86 -0.19
C SER A 193 23.90 2.19 -0.96
N TYR A 194 24.18 1.61 -2.13
CA TYR A 194 23.16 0.95 -2.96
C TYR A 194 22.54 -0.26 -2.28
N LYS A 195 23.37 -1.12 -1.65
CA LYS A 195 22.88 -2.29 -0.88
C LYS A 195 22.01 -1.86 0.29
N TYR A 196 22.40 -0.80 1.00
CA TYR A 196 21.62 -0.21 2.09
C TYR A 196 20.27 0.33 1.60
N LEU A 197 20.26 1.16 0.55
CA LEU A 197 19.03 1.75 0.00
C LEU A 197 18.09 0.68 -0.57
N ARG A 198 18.62 -0.27 -1.34
CA ARG A 198 17.87 -1.44 -1.86
C ARG A 198 17.15 -2.16 -0.73
N ASN A 199 17.87 -2.47 0.35
CA ASN A 199 17.33 -3.16 1.51
C ASN A 199 16.22 -2.38 2.22
N ILE A 200 16.31 -1.05 2.25
CA ILE A 200 15.27 -0.20 2.81
C ILE A 200 14.05 -0.17 1.89
N PHE A 201 14.24 0.11 0.60
CA PHE A 201 13.13 0.24 -0.34
C PHE A 201 12.37 -1.08 -0.52
N ILE A 202 13.05 -2.23 -0.60
CA ILE A 202 12.36 -3.54 -0.64
C ILE A 202 11.41 -3.70 0.55
N TYR A 203 11.87 -3.33 1.75
CA TYR A 203 11.06 -3.43 2.95
C TYR A 203 9.88 -2.44 2.91
N LEU A 204 10.14 -1.17 2.61
CA LEU A 204 9.11 -0.14 2.57
C LEU A 204 8.03 -0.45 1.52
N ILE A 205 8.43 -0.84 0.31
CA ILE A 205 7.53 -1.17 -0.78
C ILE A 205 6.62 -2.34 -0.41
N LYS A 206 7.18 -3.42 0.15
CA LYS A 206 6.39 -4.54 0.71
C LYS A 206 5.43 -4.12 1.84
N HIS A 207 5.68 -2.98 2.46
CA HIS A 207 4.85 -2.38 3.49
C HIS A 207 4.04 -1.16 3.00
N LYS A 208 3.63 -1.17 1.72
CA LYS A 208 2.68 -0.22 1.12
C LYS A 208 3.21 1.22 0.99
N TYR A 209 4.50 1.36 0.71
CA TYR A 209 5.15 2.66 0.49
C TYR A 209 4.42 3.53 -0.53
N PHE A 210 4.18 3.00 -1.75
CA PHE A 210 3.53 3.77 -2.82
C PHE A 210 2.06 4.05 -2.53
N ASP A 211 1.32 3.12 -1.91
CA ASP A 211 -0.07 3.39 -1.48
C ASP A 211 -0.14 4.55 -0.49
N GLN A 212 0.79 4.61 0.47
CA GLN A 212 0.83 5.67 1.47
C GLN A 212 1.23 7.01 0.85
N LEU A 213 2.17 7.00 -0.11
CA LEU A 213 2.50 8.19 -0.90
C LEU A 213 1.31 8.66 -1.74
N ARG A 214 0.57 7.74 -2.38
CA ARG A 214 -0.62 8.08 -3.16
C ARG A 214 -1.65 8.81 -2.32
N LYS A 215 -1.94 8.31 -1.11
CA LYS A 215 -2.83 8.99 -0.15
C LYS A 215 -2.33 10.38 0.23
N LEU A 216 -1.03 10.57 0.41
CA LEU A 216 -0.48 11.90 0.71
C LEU A 216 -0.59 12.84 -0.48
N ILE A 217 -0.34 12.36 -1.69
CA ILE A 217 -0.45 13.12 -2.92
C ILE A 217 -1.88 13.62 -3.11
N ASP A 218 -2.85 12.72 -3.06
CA ASP A 218 -4.26 13.05 -3.30
C ASP A 218 -4.82 14.07 -2.29
N ASN A 219 -4.26 14.12 -1.07
CA ASN A 219 -4.74 15.01 -0.01
C ASN A 219 -3.90 16.28 0.21
N LYS A 220 -2.63 16.30 -0.19
CA LYS A 220 -1.69 17.41 0.10
C LYS A 220 -1.21 18.16 -1.13
N VAL A 221 -1.33 17.59 -2.32
CA VAL A 221 -1.05 18.31 -3.55
C VAL A 221 -2.30 19.11 -3.92
N PRO A 222 -2.20 20.45 -4.07
CA PRO A 222 -3.32 21.27 -4.50
C PRO A 222 -3.80 20.89 -5.91
N SER A 223 -5.08 21.11 -6.19
CA SER A 223 -5.62 21.03 -7.55
C SER A 223 -4.97 22.08 -8.45
N MET A 224 -4.59 21.68 -9.65
CA MET A 224 -3.93 22.53 -10.65
C MET A 224 -4.87 22.78 -11.81
N LEU A 225 -4.76 23.95 -12.44
CA LEU A 225 -5.54 24.30 -13.63
C LEU A 225 -4.93 23.72 -14.90
N GLU A 226 -3.60 23.57 -14.94
CA GLU A 226 -2.85 23.10 -16.10
C GLU A 226 -1.84 22.01 -15.68
N PRO A 227 -1.51 21.06 -16.59
CA PRO A 227 -0.44 20.10 -16.38
C PRO A 227 0.90 20.81 -16.22
N THR A 228 1.63 20.53 -15.14
CA THR A 228 2.91 21.18 -14.84
C THR A 228 3.84 20.22 -14.10
N SER A 229 5.11 20.20 -14.46
CA SER A 229 6.17 19.43 -13.80
C SER A 229 6.77 20.14 -12.58
N VAL A 230 6.56 21.46 -12.49
CA VAL A 230 7.04 22.33 -11.42
C VAL A 230 6.24 22.09 -10.14
N PRO A 231 6.89 21.85 -8.99
CA PRO A 231 6.20 21.57 -7.75
C PRO A 231 5.43 22.79 -7.23
N PRO A 232 4.11 22.69 -6.99
CA PRO A 232 3.31 23.81 -6.49
C PRO A 232 3.67 24.20 -5.05
N THR A 233 4.14 23.23 -4.26
CA THR A 233 4.50 23.42 -2.86
C THR A 233 5.74 22.60 -2.50
N PRO A 234 6.48 22.97 -1.41
CA PRO A 234 7.62 22.18 -0.94
C PRO A 234 7.28 20.73 -0.61
N ILE A 235 6.07 20.48 -0.08
CA ILE A 235 5.60 19.12 0.19
C ILE A 235 5.35 18.35 -1.10
N SER A 236 4.82 18.99 -2.14
CA SER A 236 4.62 18.35 -3.45
C SER A 236 5.96 17.95 -4.09
N LYS A 237 6.98 18.81 -3.97
CA LYS A 237 8.36 18.48 -4.36
C LYS A 237 8.87 17.25 -3.61
N CYS A 238 8.75 17.26 -2.27
CA CYS A 238 9.18 16.15 -1.42
C CYS A 238 8.51 14.82 -1.81
N LEU A 239 7.19 14.83 -2.06
CA LEU A 239 6.44 13.63 -2.44
C LEU A 239 6.85 13.08 -3.82
N VAL A 240 7.08 13.95 -4.81
CA VAL A 240 7.59 13.53 -6.13
C VAL A 240 9.00 12.97 -6.01
N ASP A 241 9.88 13.64 -5.26
CA ASP A 241 11.24 13.16 -5.04
C ASP A 241 11.23 11.78 -4.36
N MET A 242 10.29 11.53 -3.45
CA MET A 242 10.09 10.22 -2.82
C MET A 242 9.67 9.13 -3.81
N ILE A 243 8.84 9.45 -4.81
CA ILE A 243 8.51 8.51 -5.91
C ILE A 243 9.74 8.25 -6.78
N LYS A 244 10.51 9.30 -7.11
CA LYS A 244 11.67 9.20 -8.00
C LYS A 244 12.81 8.37 -7.41
N ARG A 245 13.09 8.46 -6.11
CA ARG A 245 14.22 7.77 -5.46
C ARG A 245 14.32 6.26 -5.72
N PRO A 246 13.29 5.42 -5.50
CA PRO A 246 13.39 4.00 -5.79
C PRO A 246 13.54 3.71 -7.29
N LEU A 247 12.97 4.56 -8.16
CA LEU A 247 13.07 4.41 -9.62
C LEU A 247 14.47 4.72 -10.14
N ASP A 248 15.01 5.83 -9.64
CA ASP A 248 16.36 6.28 -9.93
C ASP A 248 17.41 5.26 -9.45
N LEU A 249 17.11 4.40 -8.46
CA LEU A 249 18.02 3.34 -8.02
C LEU A 249 18.10 2.15 -8.99
N ILE A 250 17.12 1.99 -9.88
CA ILE A 250 17.04 0.85 -10.80
C ILE A 250 18.24 0.82 -11.75
N SER A 251 18.69 1.98 -12.22
CA SER A 251 19.85 2.11 -13.12
C SER A 251 21.20 1.78 -12.46
N PHE A 252 21.27 1.70 -11.12
CA PHE A 252 22.50 1.38 -10.40
C PHE A 252 22.53 -0.06 -9.88
N ILE A 253 21.38 -0.73 -9.84
CA ILE A 253 21.22 -2.10 -9.32
C ILE A 253 20.93 -3.06 -10.48
N GLU A 254 21.55 -2.81 -11.65
CA GLU A 254 21.21 -3.42 -12.94
C GLU A 254 21.30 -4.96 -12.99
N GLN A 255 21.88 -5.61 -11.97
CA GLN A 255 22.09 -7.06 -11.95
C GLN A 255 20.89 -7.88 -11.44
N GLU A 256 19.84 -7.26 -10.88
CA GLU A 256 18.74 -8.00 -10.26
C GLU A 256 17.35 -7.54 -10.72
N ASP A 257 16.79 -8.24 -11.71
CA ASP A 257 15.41 -8.10 -12.20
C ASP A 257 14.38 -8.04 -11.05
N ASN A 258 14.62 -8.71 -9.93
CA ASN A 258 13.68 -8.77 -8.82
C ASN A 258 13.41 -7.41 -8.15
N PHE A 259 14.41 -6.52 -8.06
CA PHE A 259 14.22 -5.21 -7.44
C PHE A 259 13.43 -4.28 -8.35
N SER A 260 13.83 -4.18 -9.62
CA SER A 260 13.15 -3.35 -10.61
C SER A 260 11.70 -3.78 -10.80
N MET A 261 11.45 -5.10 -10.90
CA MET A 261 10.11 -5.67 -10.96
C MET A 261 9.26 -5.28 -9.75
N LEU A 262 9.79 -5.44 -8.52
CA LEU A 262 9.04 -5.08 -7.31
C LEU A 262 8.68 -3.59 -7.27
N VAL A 263 9.63 -2.70 -7.61
CA VAL A 263 9.42 -1.25 -7.60
C VAL A 263 8.37 -0.85 -8.62
N LEU A 264 8.51 -1.33 -9.87
CA LEU A 264 7.65 -0.95 -10.98
C LEU A 264 6.26 -1.56 -10.86
N GLN A 265 6.15 -2.80 -10.37
CA GLN A 265 4.86 -3.43 -10.09
C GLN A 265 4.05 -2.62 -9.08
N GLU A 266 4.66 -2.25 -7.96
CA GLU A 266 3.96 -1.49 -6.92
C GLU A 266 3.73 -0.02 -7.34
N LEU A 267 4.60 0.56 -8.18
CA LEU A 267 4.33 1.86 -8.81
C LEU A 267 3.06 1.78 -9.69
N CYS A 268 2.98 0.77 -10.57
CA CYS A 268 1.79 0.55 -11.40
C CYS A 268 0.55 0.35 -10.53
N ARG A 269 0.62 -0.55 -9.56
CA ARG A 269 -0.52 -0.93 -8.71
C ARG A 269 -1.04 0.24 -7.86
N SER A 270 -0.15 1.04 -7.26
CA SER A 270 -0.55 2.06 -6.29
C SER A 270 -0.71 3.46 -6.88
N ILE A 271 -0.01 3.79 -7.98
CA ILE A 271 -0.01 5.14 -8.54
C ILE A 271 -0.64 5.18 -9.93
N LEU A 272 -0.21 4.32 -10.86
CA LEU A 272 -0.59 4.47 -12.28
C LEU A 272 -1.94 3.82 -12.64
N SER A 273 -2.27 2.69 -12.03
CA SER A 273 -3.48 1.90 -12.35
C SER A 273 -4.77 2.36 -11.67
N PRO A 274 -4.76 2.86 -10.40
CA PRO A 274 -5.98 3.33 -9.74
C PRO A 274 -6.65 4.48 -10.48
N LYS A 275 -7.91 4.82 -10.11
CA LYS A 275 -8.62 5.98 -10.69
C LYS A 275 -7.72 7.22 -10.67
N MET A 276 -7.58 7.87 -11.82
CA MET A 276 -6.72 9.02 -11.97
C MET A 276 -7.22 10.15 -11.07
N SER A 277 -6.37 10.68 -10.20
CA SER A 277 -6.65 11.90 -9.45
C SER A 277 -6.03 13.10 -10.17
N ASP A 278 -6.59 14.29 -9.99
CA ASP A 278 -6.05 15.51 -10.61
C ASP A 278 -4.59 15.76 -10.22
N ALA A 279 -4.22 15.49 -8.97
CA ALA A 279 -2.82 15.58 -8.53
C ALA A 279 -1.89 14.66 -9.32
N VAL A 280 -2.34 13.43 -9.64
CA VAL A 280 -1.53 12.49 -10.43
C VAL A 280 -1.47 12.91 -11.90
N ARG A 281 -2.61 13.26 -12.49
CA ARG A 281 -2.73 13.68 -13.89
C ARG A 281 -1.96 14.96 -14.17
N MET A 282 -2.18 16.00 -13.37
CA MET A 282 -1.67 17.35 -13.65
C MET A 282 -0.26 17.61 -13.12
N PHE A 283 0.25 16.79 -12.20
CA PHE A 283 1.56 17.04 -11.59
C PHE A 283 2.47 15.81 -11.60
N ILE A 284 2.05 14.68 -11.02
CA ILE A 284 2.93 13.50 -10.89
C ILE A 284 3.37 12.96 -12.26
N ILE A 285 2.43 12.76 -13.19
CA ILE A 285 2.75 12.23 -14.53
C ILE A 285 3.64 13.19 -15.32
N PRO A 286 3.35 14.51 -15.42
CA PRO A 286 4.27 15.48 -16.01
C PRO A 286 5.66 15.46 -15.38
N SER A 287 5.76 15.46 -14.04
CA SER A 287 7.05 15.42 -13.33
C SER A 287 7.84 14.13 -13.56
N LEU A 288 7.16 13.00 -13.82
CA LEU A 288 7.79 11.73 -14.18
C LEU A 288 8.17 11.68 -15.66
N SER A 289 7.39 12.32 -16.55
CA SER A 289 7.71 12.38 -17.98
C SER A 289 8.98 13.20 -18.25
N GLU A 290 9.24 14.24 -17.46
CA GLU A 290 10.50 15.01 -17.52
C GLU A 290 11.68 14.35 -16.79
N PHE A 291 11.44 13.28 -16.02
CA PHE A 291 12.50 12.62 -15.26
C PHE A 291 13.39 11.80 -16.21
N ILE A 292 14.64 12.23 -16.41
CA ILE A 292 15.54 11.66 -17.43
C ILE A 292 15.83 10.20 -17.15
N GLU A 293 16.12 9.85 -15.89
CA GLU A 293 16.48 8.51 -15.44
C GLU A 293 15.26 7.57 -15.26
N PHE A 294 14.07 7.97 -15.71
CA PHE A 294 12.88 7.12 -15.62
C PHE A 294 13.06 5.81 -16.42
N PRO A 295 12.94 4.63 -15.78
CA PRO A 295 13.23 3.34 -16.41
C PRO A 295 12.03 2.83 -17.24
N TYR A 296 11.68 3.56 -18.30
CA TYR A 296 10.51 3.28 -19.15
C TYR A 296 10.57 1.90 -19.80
N ILE A 297 11.74 1.48 -20.29
CA ILE A 297 11.92 0.18 -20.94
C ILE A 297 11.65 -0.96 -19.95
N GLN A 298 12.15 -0.84 -18.72
CA GLN A 298 11.93 -1.81 -17.66
C GLN A 298 10.46 -1.82 -17.22
N LEU A 299 9.78 -0.67 -17.21
CA LEU A 299 8.35 -0.57 -16.93
C LEU A 299 7.52 -1.39 -17.93
N ILE A 300 7.77 -1.23 -19.23
CA ILE A 300 7.07 -1.97 -20.29
C ILE A 300 7.31 -3.48 -20.14
N LYS A 301 8.56 -3.91 -19.93
CA LYS A 301 8.87 -5.33 -19.66
C LYS A 301 8.18 -5.86 -18.40
N CYS A 302 8.07 -5.04 -17.36
CA CYS A 302 7.42 -5.38 -16.10
C CYS A 302 5.92 -5.62 -16.29
N ILE A 303 5.24 -4.76 -17.05
CA ILE A 303 3.80 -4.89 -17.33
C ILE A 303 3.50 -6.21 -18.06
N ASN A 304 4.27 -6.54 -19.10
CA ASN A 304 4.08 -7.81 -19.83
C ASN A 304 4.36 -9.05 -18.98
N ARG A 305 5.32 -8.99 -18.05
CA ARG A 305 5.65 -10.13 -17.19
C ARG A 305 4.61 -10.40 -16.10
N ILE A 306 3.90 -9.37 -15.62
CA ILE A 306 2.97 -9.46 -14.49
C ILE A 306 1.51 -9.57 -14.94
N GLU A 307 1.21 -9.34 -16.23
CA GLU A 307 -0.16 -9.33 -16.77
C GLU A 307 -1.09 -8.43 -15.94
N ILE A 308 -0.67 -7.17 -15.74
CA ILE A 308 -1.46 -6.18 -14.99
C ILE A 308 -2.79 -5.94 -15.73
N GLU A 309 -3.91 -5.96 -15.00
CA GLU A 309 -5.22 -5.65 -15.55
C GLU A 309 -5.22 -4.29 -16.27
N PRO A 310 -5.67 -4.23 -17.53
CA PRO A 310 -5.75 -2.98 -18.28
C PRO A 310 -6.68 -1.98 -17.60
N THR A 311 -6.18 -0.77 -17.30
CA THR A 311 -7.00 0.35 -16.83
C THR A 311 -6.76 1.60 -17.66
N ILE A 312 -7.78 2.45 -17.76
CA ILE A 312 -7.72 3.75 -18.48
C ILE A 312 -6.57 4.62 -17.92
N SER A 313 -6.43 4.67 -16.59
CA SER A 313 -5.36 5.42 -15.94
C SER A 313 -3.97 4.92 -16.29
N LEU A 314 -3.81 3.60 -16.40
CA LEU A 314 -2.54 2.97 -16.74
C LEU A 314 -2.19 3.24 -18.21
N LEU A 315 -3.16 3.11 -19.12
CA LEU A 315 -3.01 3.47 -20.53
C LEU A 315 -2.57 4.93 -20.67
N TYR A 316 -3.26 5.85 -20.00
CA TYR A 316 -2.90 7.27 -19.98
C TYR A 316 -1.46 7.47 -19.53
N SER A 317 -1.10 6.89 -18.39
CA SER A 317 0.25 7.01 -17.82
C SER A 317 1.34 6.50 -18.77
N ILE A 318 1.12 5.35 -19.42
CA ILE A 318 2.09 4.76 -20.35
C ILE A 318 2.32 5.68 -21.56
N LEU A 319 1.25 6.26 -22.10
CA LEU A 319 1.31 7.17 -23.24
C LEU A 319 1.95 8.51 -22.88
N SER A 320 1.62 9.09 -21.72
CA SER A 320 2.18 10.37 -21.29
C SER A 320 3.66 10.30 -20.89
N LEU A 321 4.12 9.14 -20.39
CA LEU A 321 5.53 8.93 -19.97
C LEU A 321 6.49 8.60 -21.12
N GLU A 322 5.96 8.41 -22.34
CA GLU A 322 6.71 7.91 -23.50
C GLU A 322 7.69 8.94 -24.12
N SER A 323 7.53 10.23 -23.80
CA SER A 323 8.26 11.41 -24.30
C SER A 323 9.61 11.15 -25.01
N ASN A 324 9.55 10.85 -26.32
CA ASN A 324 10.69 10.55 -27.21
C ASN A 324 11.60 9.36 -26.82
N ARG A 325 11.30 8.62 -25.76
CA ARG A 325 12.14 7.53 -25.23
C ARG A 325 12.12 6.28 -26.11
N LEU A 326 11.10 6.15 -26.96
CA LEU A 326 11.02 5.10 -27.98
C LEU A 326 11.87 5.36 -29.22
N SER A 327 12.29 6.61 -29.48
CA SER A 327 13.24 6.88 -30.57
C SER A 327 14.60 6.17 -30.33
N ALA A 328 14.88 5.83 -29.07
CA ALA A 328 16.02 5.02 -28.65
C ALA A 328 15.79 3.49 -28.72
N CYS A 329 14.60 3.04 -29.14
CA CYS A 329 14.23 1.62 -29.22
C CYS A 329 14.94 0.93 -30.40
N LYS A 330 16.21 0.56 -30.18
CA LYS A 330 17.06 -0.11 -31.19
C LYS A 330 16.87 -1.63 -31.24
N SER A 331 16.32 -2.25 -30.19
CA SER A 331 16.19 -3.70 -30.08
C SER A 331 14.76 -4.19 -30.30
N LYS A 332 14.64 -5.25 -31.10
CA LYS A 332 13.35 -5.89 -31.49
C LYS A 332 12.48 -6.27 -30.29
N ASP A 333 13.07 -6.86 -29.25
CA ASP A 333 12.34 -7.32 -28.07
C ASP A 333 11.62 -6.18 -27.33
N ILE A 334 12.22 -4.98 -27.28
CA ILE A 334 11.59 -3.83 -26.61
C ILE A 334 10.38 -3.35 -27.42
N LEU A 335 10.47 -3.35 -28.76
CA LEU A 335 9.35 -2.99 -29.63
C LEU A 335 8.18 -3.96 -29.48
N ILE A 336 8.46 -5.27 -29.51
CA ILE A 336 7.43 -6.31 -29.31
C ILE A 336 6.76 -6.10 -27.95
N ASN A 337 7.55 -5.92 -26.89
CA ASN A 337 7.01 -5.71 -25.56
C ASN A 337 6.13 -4.45 -25.50
N TYR A 338 6.57 -3.35 -26.10
CA TYR A 338 5.82 -2.11 -26.13
C TYR A 338 4.48 -2.25 -26.88
N LEU A 339 4.49 -2.87 -28.06
CA LEU A 339 3.26 -3.08 -28.82
C LEU A 339 2.31 -4.07 -28.14
N GLN A 340 2.82 -5.08 -27.42
CA GLN A 340 2.00 -5.98 -26.60
C GLN A 340 1.31 -5.22 -25.47
N VAL A 341 2.02 -4.32 -24.77
CA VAL A 341 1.42 -3.48 -23.73
C VAL A 341 0.37 -2.54 -24.34
N LEU A 342 0.64 -1.88 -25.47
CA LEU A 342 -0.36 -1.04 -26.12
C LEU A 342 -1.59 -1.84 -26.58
N ALA A 343 -1.37 -3.04 -27.14
CA ALA A 343 -2.45 -3.91 -27.58
C ALA A 343 -3.31 -4.36 -26.40
N SER A 344 -2.70 -4.75 -25.27
CA SER A 344 -3.45 -5.14 -24.07
C SER A 344 -4.17 -3.95 -23.44
N MET A 345 -3.53 -2.77 -23.39
CA MET A 345 -4.11 -1.57 -22.77
C MET A 345 -5.19 -0.92 -23.64
N SER A 346 -5.10 -1.03 -24.96
CA SER A 346 -6.11 -0.47 -25.88
C SER A 346 -7.47 -1.15 -25.81
N SER A 347 -7.58 -2.34 -25.19
CA SER A 347 -8.89 -2.95 -24.94
C SER A 347 -9.77 -2.09 -24.03
N THR A 348 -9.19 -1.21 -23.21
CA THR A 348 -9.94 -0.26 -22.36
C THR A 348 -10.58 0.88 -23.15
N ILE A 349 -10.22 1.07 -24.43
CA ILE A 349 -10.77 2.09 -25.32
C ILE A 349 -12.12 1.63 -25.89
N ILE A 350 -12.36 0.31 -25.94
CA ILE A 350 -13.63 -0.23 -26.42
C ILE A 350 -14.73 0.24 -25.47
N PRO A 351 -15.74 0.98 -25.94
CA PRO A 351 -16.86 1.37 -25.12
C PRO A 351 -17.52 0.11 -24.56
N LEU A 352 -17.79 0.05 -23.25
CA LEU A 352 -18.65 -0.95 -22.62
C LEU A 352 -20.10 -0.76 -23.13
N VAL A 353 -20.34 -1.05 -24.41
CA VAL A 353 -21.65 -1.00 -25.06
C VAL A 353 -21.75 -2.13 -26.07
N VAL A 354 -21.63 -3.39 -25.62
CA VAL A 354 -22.11 -4.53 -26.39
C VAL A 354 -22.59 -5.63 -25.44
N GLU A 355 -23.73 -5.44 -24.79
CA GLU A 355 -24.58 -6.56 -24.33
C GLU A 355 -26.07 -6.19 -24.28
N GLU A 356 -26.53 -5.23 -25.09
CA GLU A 356 -27.95 -5.02 -25.34
C GLU A 356 -28.17 -4.99 -26.85
N ASN A 357 -28.23 -6.17 -27.47
CA ASN A 357 -28.81 -6.30 -28.81
C ASN A 357 -29.12 -7.76 -29.18
N ILE A 358 -29.76 -8.53 -28.31
CA ILE A 358 -30.61 -9.65 -28.76
C ILE A 358 -31.84 -9.75 -27.84
N GLU A 359 -33.01 -9.55 -28.45
CA GLU A 359 -34.34 -9.96 -27.97
C GLU A 359 -35.03 -9.12 -26.88
N GLN A 360 -35.76 -8.07 -27.30
CA GLN A 360 -37.22 -8.08 -27.44
C GLN A 360 -37.76 -6.65 -27.53
N ALA A 361 -38.40 -6.34 -28.66
CA ALA A 361 -39.34 -5.24 -28.74
C ALA A 361 -40.52 -5.54 -27.80
N ASN A 362 -40.64 -4.80 -26.71
CA ASN A 362 -41.90 -4.58 -26.01
C ASN A 362 -41.81 -3.29 -25.18
N ASP A 363 -42.77 -2.40 -25.42
CA ASP A 363 -43.02 -1.16 -24.67
C ASP A 363 -42.91 -1.37 -23.16
N SER A 364 -41.97 -0.67 -22.52
CA SER A 364 -42.10 -0.34 -21.11
C SER A 364 -41.19 0.84 -20.76
N ASP A 365 -41.80 1.98 -20.45
CA ASP A 365 -41.18 3.11 -19.76
C ASP A 365 -40.53 2.62 -18.46
N SER A 366 -39.25 2.29 -18.56
CA SER A 366 -38.40 1.98 -17.42
C SER A 366 -37.09 2.71 -17.62
N GLU A 367 -36.92 3.76 -16.83
CA GLU A 367 -35.70 4.55 -16.65
C GLU A 367 -34.48 3.63 -16.59
N SER A 368 -33.86 3.41 -17.75
CA SER A 368 -32.64 2.62 -17.86
C SER A 368 -31.55 3.36 -17.12
N THR A 369 -31.10 2.78 -16.02
CA THR A 369 -29.89 3.20 -15.32
C THR A 369 -28.68 2.84 -16.18
N THR A 370 -28.50 3.60 -17.27
CA THR A 370 -27.28 3.63 -18.05
C THR A 370 -26.15 3.91 -17.07
N SER A 371 -25.24 2.97 -16.89
CA SER A 371 -24.03 3.18 -16.09
C SER A 371 -23.25 4.32 -16.73
N MET A 372 -23.48 5.54 -16.24
CA MET A 372 -22.78 6.73 -16.71
C MET A 372 -21.29 6.47 -16.49
N ILE A 373 -20.53 6.31 -17.58
CA ILE A 373 -19.08 6.47 -17.53
C ILE A 373 -18.87 7.85 -16.92
N ASP A 374 -18.16 7.88 -15.80
CA ASP A 374 -17.83 9.12 -15.09
C ASP A 374 -17.22 10.10 -16.10
N GLN A 375 -17.73 11.32 -16.21
CA GLN A 375 -17.34 12.26 -17.27
C GLN A 375 -15.81 12.44 -17.33
N ASP A 376 -15.15 12.44 -16.18
CA ASP A 376 -13.69 12.48 -16.04
C ASP A 376 -12.97 11.30 -16.73
N GLN A 377 -13.54 10.09 -16.67
CA GLN A 377 -12.97 8.91 -17.34
C GLN A 377 -13.15 8.98 -18.86
N ALA A 378 -14.26 9.55 -19.33
CA ALA A 378 -14.48 9.78 -20.75
C ALA A 378 -13.49 10.81 -21.31
N ASP A 379 -13.21 11.88 -20.55
CA ASP A 379 -12.22 12.90 -20.91
C ASP A 379 -10.80 12.29 -20.97
N ILE A 380 -10.41 11.48 -19.99
CA ILE A 380 -9.11 10.78 -20.01
C ILE A 380 -9.00 9.80 -21.19
N LEU A 381 -10.08 9.09 -21.53
CA LEU A 381 -10.12 8.21 -22.70
C LEU A 381 -9.97 8.98 -24.01
N HIS A 382 -10.55 10.19 -24.08
CA HIS A 382 -10.37 11.09 -25.22
C HIS A 382 -8.92 11.52 -25.35
N GLU A 383 -8.30 11.98 -24.25
CA GLU A 383 -6.87 12.33 -24.21
C GLU A 383 -5.98 11.15 -24.62
N CYS A 384 -6.28 9.92 -24.16
CA CYS A 384 -5.56 8.71 -24.58
C CYS A 384 -5.66 8.46 -26.09
N SER A 385 -6.84 8.69 -26.66
CA SER A 385 -7.08 8.52 -28.10
C SER A 385 -6.31 9.55 -28.92
N GLU A 386 -6.24 10.79 -28.45
CA GLU A 386 -5.45 11.84 -29.10
C GLU A 386 -3.95 11.55 -29.02
N MET A 387 -3.44 11.16 -27.84
CA MET A 387 -2.06 10.74 -27.66
C MET A 387 -1.71 9.58 -28.62
N LEU A 388 -2.50 8.51 -28.66
CA LEU A 388 -2.28 7.41 -29.60
C LEU A 388 -2.23 7.85 -31.07
N ASN A 389 -2.93 8.93 -31.41
CA ASN A 389 -3.02 9.49 -32.75
C ASN A 389 -1.94 10.55 -33.06
N GLU A 390 -1.00 10.80 -32.13
CA GLU A 390 0.12 11.71 -32.36
C GLU A 390 0.99 11.24 -33.52
N GLU A 391 1.33 12.16 -34.42
CA GLU A 391 2.05 11.84 -35.66
C GLU A 391 3.43 11.22 -35.40
N GLN A 392 4.16 11.74 -34.41
CA GLN A 392 5.49 11.24 -34.06
C GLN A 392 5.44 9.79 -33.56
N ARG A 393 4.43 9.44 -32.76
CA ARG A 393 4.22 8.08 -32.24
C ARG A 393 3.86 7.12 -33.36
N VAL A 394 2.87 7.49 -34.19
CA VAL A 394 2.42 6.68 -35.32
C VAL A 394 3.57 6.41 -36.29
N GLN A 395 4.31 7.46 -36.69
CA GLN A 395 5.49 7.30 -37.56
C GLN A 395 6.58 6.47 -36.88
N GLY A 396 6.81 6.66 -35.58
CA GLY A 396 7.77 5.87 -34.80
C GLY A 396 7.45 4.38 -34.79
N ILE A 397 6.18 4.02 -34.58
CA ILE A 397 5.70 2.64 -34.62
C ILE A 397 5.90 2.04 -36.02
N LEU A 398 5.44 2.73 -37.07
CA LEU A 398 5.54 2.24 -38.45
C LEU A 398 7.01 2.02 -38.86
N LEU A 399 7.87 3.01 -38.62
CA LEU A 399 9.31 2.88 -38.90
C LEU A 399 9.96 1.72 -38.14
N ALA A 400 9.56 1.49 -36.89
CA ALA A 400 10.10 0.40 -36.08
C ALA A 400 9.62 -0.97 -36.58
N VAL A 401 8.35 -1.08 -36.98
CA VAL A 401 7.75 -2.28 -37.57
C VAL A 401 8.43 -2.63 -38.90
N ASP A 402 8.55 -1.67 -39.82
CA ASP A 402 9.19 -1.84 -41.13
C ASP A 402 10.65 -2.30 -41.03
N ARG A 403 11.39 -1.79 -40.03
CA ARG A 403 12.77 -2.18 -39.76
C ARG A 403 12.90 -3.59 -39.17
N SER A 404 11.92 -4.03 -38.39
CA SER A 404 12.00 -5.31 -37.67
C SER A 404 11.84 -6.53 -38.59
N LYS A 405 10.98 -6.43 -39.62
CA LYS A 405 10.58 -7.49 -40.58
C LYS A 405 10.18 -8.83 -39.93
N ASP A 406 9.79 -8.81 -38.66
CA ASP A 406 9.49 -10.00 -37.88
C ASP A 406 7.97 -10.18 -37.76
N PRO A 407 7.42 -11.36 -38.12
CA PRO A 407 5.97 -11.61 -38.04
C PRO A 407 5.42 -11.49 -36.61
N SER A 408 6.25 -11.70 -35.58
CA SER A 408 5.81 -11.60 -34.18
C SER A 408 5.38 -10.18 -33.77
N VAL A 409 5.87 -9.16 -34.48
CA VAL A 409 5.49 -7.75 -34.26
C VAL A 409 4.08 -7.46 -34.81
N LEU A 410 3.64 -8.22 -35.82
CA LEU A 410 2.37 -7.98 -36.51
C LEU A 410 1.17 -8.33 -35.64
N GLN A 411 1.24 -9.41 -34.84
CA GLN A 411 0.10 -9.83 -34.02
C GLN A 411 -0.34 -8.74 -33.02
N PRO A 412 0.55 -8.15 -32.18
CA PRO A 412 0.17 -7.05 -31.30
C PRO A 412 -0.31 -5.81 -32.06
N LEU A 413 0.31 -5.50 -33.21
CA LEU A 413 -0.11 -4.37 -34.05
C LEU A 413 -1.53 -4.55 -34.60
N CYS A 414 -1.85 -5.75 -35.11
CA CYS A 414 -3.18 -6.08 -35.59
C CYS A 414 -4.22 -6.02 -34.47
N GLN A 415 -3.87 -6.47 -33.26
CA GLN A 415 -4.77 -6.39 -32.09
C GLN A 415 -5.05 -4.93 -31.70
N LEU A 416 -4.03 -4.07 -31.67
CA LEU A 416 -4.20 -2.63 -31.46
C LEU A 416 -5.12 -2.02 -32.54
N CYS A 417 -4.88 -2.32 -33.81
CA CYS A 417 -5.70 -1.84 -34.91
C CYS A 417 -7.15 -2.33 -34.81
N HIS A 418 -7.36 -3.59 -34.41
CA HIS A 418 -8.67 -4.17 -34.21
C HIS A 418 -9.45 -3.44 -33.12
N HIS A 419 -8.83 -3.17 -31.97
CA HIS A 419 -9.47 -2.40 -30.90
C HIS A 419 -9.87 -0.99 -31.40
N LEU A 420 -8.99 -0.29 -32.13
CA LEU A 420 -9.29 1.03 -32.69
C LEU A 420 -10.42 1.01 -33.73
N LEU A 421 -10.51 -0.05 -34.55
CA LEU A 421 -11.57 -0.23 -35.54
C LEU A 421 -12.94 -0.46 -34.89
N ILE A 422 -13.00 -1.20 -33.78
CA ILE A 422 -14.26 -1.46 -33.06
C ILE A 422 -14.80 -0.18 -32.42
N THR A 423 -13.92 0.71 -31.96
CA THR A 423 -14.32 1.93 -31.23
C THR A 423 -15.14 2.91 -32.08
N ASN A 424 -14.94 2.97 -33.41
CA ASN A 424 -15.64 3.95 -34.25
C ASN A 424 -15.91 3.45 -35.67
N LYS A 425 -17.13 3.65 -36.16
CA LYS A 425 -17.52 3.33 -37.55
C LYS A 425 -16.67 4.04 -38.62
N LEU A 426 -16.07 5.19 -38.30
CA LEU A 426 -15.15 5.94 -39.16
C LEU A 426 -13.69 5.90 -38.67
N ALA A 427 -13.30 4.85 -37.92
CA ALA A 427 -11.98 4.72 -37.30
C ALA A 427 -10.81 4.90 -38.28
N ILE A 428 -10.94 4.42 -39.53
CA ILE A 428 -9.89 4.53 -40.56
C ILE A 428 -9.55 5.99 -40.87
N HIS A 429 -10.53 6.89 -40.87
CA HIS A 429 -10.31 8.32 -41.13
C HIS A 429 -9.92 9.10 -39.86
N LYS A 430 -10.26 8.58 -38.68
CA LYS A 430 -10.01 9.23 -37.39
C LYS A 430 -8.60 8.95 -36.86
N TYR A 431 -8.10 7.72 -37.05
CA TYR A 431 -6.80 7.28 -36.55
C TYR A 431 -5.77 7.23 -37.67
N LYS A 432 -4.74 8.08 -37.58
CA LYS A 432 -3.61 8.16 -38.52
C LYS A 432 -2.91 6.81 -38.70
N LEU A 433 -2.80 6.00 -37.65
CA LEU A 433 -2.21 4.66 -37.74
C LEU A 433 -2.99 3.76 -38.72
N LEU A 434 -4.32 3.73 -38.63
CA LEU A 434 -5.16 2.96 -39.54
C LEU A 434 -5.14 3.53 -40.94
N TYR A 435 -5.16 4.86 -41.07
CA TYR A 435 -5.08 5.55 -42.35
C TYR A 435 -3.78 5.21 -43.10
N MET A 436 -2.63 5.33 -42.44
CA MET A 436 -1.30 5.06 -43.03
C MET A 436 -1.00 3.59 -43.29
N LEU A 437 -1.74 2.67 -42.65
CA LEU A 437 -1.63 1.23 -42.95
C LEU A 437 -2.55 0.81 -44.10
N ALA A 438 -3.64 1.55 -44.33
CA ALA A 438 -4.64 1.25 -45.37
C ALA A 438 -4.30 1.87 -46.73
N PHE A 439 -3.61 3.01 -46.75
CA PHE A 439 -3.21 3.78 -47.93
C PHE A 439 -1.70 4.03 -47.90
#